data_AF-A0A7W0VRY1-F1
#
_entry.id   AF-A0A7W0VRY1-F1
#
_cell.length_a   1.000
_cell.length_b   1.000
_cell.length_c   1.000
_cell.angle_alpha   90.00
_cell.angle_beta   90.00
_cell.angle_gamma   90.00
#
_symmetry.space_group_name_H-M   'P 1'
#
loop_
_entity.id
_entity.type
_entity.pdbx_description
1 polymer ?
#
loop_
_entity_poly.entity_id
_entity_poly.type
_entity_poly.pdbx_seq_one_letter_code
_entity_poly.pdbx_strand_id
1 'polypeptide(L)'
;MQRLALVLAFGALIAAAMPTPGLYLALGLGIGAMGTGWIAFRTRTAAGFARLAGAAAFTLGMVGFLLGALRVVLALAAIRHLERMLG
;
A
#
# COMPACT_ATOMS: atom_id res chain seq x y z
N MET A 1 -7.94 -0.31 -16.82
CA MET A 1 -7.61 0.27 -15.50
C MET A 1 -7.47 -0.77 -14.38
N GLN A 2 -8.28 -1.84 -14.34
CA GLN A 2 -8.15 -2.89 -13.30
C GLN A 2 -6.79 -3.60 -13.27
N ARG A 3 -6.25 -3.99 -14.43
CA ARG A 3 -4.92 -4.62 -14.50
C ARG A 3 -3.83 -3.75 -13.88
N LEU A 4 -3.92 -2.44 -14.09
CA LEU A 4 -2.99 -1.45 -13.55
C LEU A 4 -3.11 -1.33 -12.02
N ALA A 5 -4.35 -1.32 -11.49
CA ALA A 5 -4.59 -1.31 -10.05
C ALA A 5 -4.06 -2.57 -9.35
N LEU A 6 -4.24 -3.74 -9.97
CA LEU A 6 -3.72 -5.01 -9.44
C LEU A 6 -2.19 -5.07 -9.46
N VAL A 7 -1.55 -4.58 -10.53
CA VAL A 7 -0.08 -4.51 -10.62
C VAL A 7 0.48 -3.56 -9.56
N LEU A 8 -0.16 -2.42 -9.32
CA LEU A 8 0.23 -1.49 -8.26
C LEU A 8 0.07 -2.12 -6.86
N ALA A 9 -1.04 -2.82 -6.61
CA ALA A 9 -1.28 -3.49 -5.33
C ALA A 9 -0.25 -4.61 -5.06
N PHE A 10 0.10 -5.38 -6.10
CA PHE A 10 1.11 -6.43 -6.00
C PHE A 10 2.51 -5.85 -5.81
N GLY A 11 2.83 -4.77 -6.54
CA GLY A 11 4.08 -4.03 -6.36
C GLY A 11 4.21 -3.44 -4.96
N ALA A 12 3.12 -2.93 -4.37
CA ALA A 12 3.08 -2.42 -3.01
C ALA A 12 3.36 -3.52 -1.97
N LEU A 13 2.81 -4.73 -2.16
CA LEU A 13 3.06 -5.89 -1.30
C LEU A 13 4.50 -6.39 -1.38
N ILE A 14 5.07 -6.48 -2.58
CA ILE A 14 6.47 -6.86 -2.78
C ILE A 14 7.39 -5.80 -2.15
N ALA A 15 7.10 -4.52 -2.38
CA ALA A 15 7.87 -3.43 -1.82
C ALA A 15 7.81 -3.40 -0.28
N ALA A 16 6.66 -3.76 0.31
CA ALA A 16 6.51 -3.87 1.75
C ALA A 16 7.43 -4.94 2.38
N ALA A 17 7.88 -5.94 1.62
CA ALA A 17 8.83 -6.96 2.06
C ALA A 17 10.30 -6.50 1.98
N MET A 18 10.61 -5.42 1.25
CA MET A 18 12.00 -4.96 1.07
C MET A 18 12.48 -4.03 2.21
N PRO A 19 13.79 -3.98 2.54
CA PRO A 19 14.28 -3.33 3.76
C PRO A 19 14.24 -1.80 3.78
N THR A 20 14.68 -1.12 2.72
CA THR A 20 14.92 0.34 2.74
C THR A 20 14.31 1.11 1.57
N PRO A 21 14.60 0.83 0.28
CA PRO A 21 13.89 1.47 -0.83
C PRO A 21 12.42 1.00 -0.97
N GLY A 22 12.11 -0.16 -0.39
CA GLY A 22 10.77 -0.75 -0.38
C GLY A 22 9.73 0.09 0.34
N LEU A 23 10.14 0.91 1.32
CA LEU A 23 9.22 1.74 2.10
C LEU A 23 8.53 2.82 1.24
N TYR A 24 9.31 3.58 0.46
CA TYR A 24 8.79 4.62 -0.41
C TYR A 24 7.94 4.03 -1.55
N LEU A 25 8.37 2.88 -2.08
CA LEU A 25 7.61 2.16 -3.09
C LEU A 25 6.31 1.59 -2.52
N ALA A 26 6.30 1.00 -1.32
CA ALA A 26 5.09 0.48 -0.69
C ALA A 26 4.06 1.60 -0.41
N LEU A 27 4.52 2.77 0.05
CA LEU A 27 3.67 3.93 0.29
C LEU A 27 3.11 4.49 -1.03
N GLY A 28 3.96 4.76 -2.01
CA GLY A 28 3.55 5.33 -3.30
C GLY A 28 2.67 4.39 -4.12
N LEU A 29 3.05 3.11 -4.23
CA LEU A 29 2.27 2.10 -4.94
C LEU A 29 0.98 1.76 -4.19
N GLY A 30 0.98 1.79 -2.85
CA GLY A 30 -0.22 1.61 -2.03
C GLY A 30 -1.25 2.72 -2.27
N ILE A 31 -0.82 3.99 -2.28
CA ILE A 31 -1.70 5.13 -2.60
C ILE A 31 -2.22 5.03 -4.03
N GLY A 32 -1.36 4.70 -4.99
CA GLY A 32 -1.75 4.49 -6.39
C GLY A 32 -2.77 3.36 -6.55
N ALA A 33 -2.58 2.24 -5.86
CA ALA A 33 -3.50 1.10 -5.87
C ALA A 33 -4.84 1.44 -5.22
N MET A 34 -4.85 2.19 -4.12
CA MET A 34 -6.08 2.68 -3.48
C MET A 34 -6.85 3.63 -4.41
N GLY A 35 -6.19 4.63 -5.00
CA GLY A 35 -6.84 5.57 -5.92
C GLY A 35 -7.40 4.88 -7.17
N THR A 36 -6.60 4.03 -7.82
CA THR A 36 -7.01 3.33 -9.04
C THR A 36 -8.04 2.23 -8.77
N GLY A 37 -7.94 1.51 -7.65
CA GLY A 37 -8.92 0.53 -7.19
C GLY A 37 -10.27 1.15 -6.86
N TRP A 38 -10.27 2.30 -6.17
CA TRP A 38 -11.48 3.07 -5.89
C TRP A 38 -12.18 3.57 -7.16
N ILE A 39 -11.43 4.14 -8.10
CA ILE A 39 -11.97 4.60 -9.39
C ILE A 39 -12.55 3.42 -10.18
N ALA A 40 -11.84 2.29 -10.22
CA ALA A 40 -12.31 1.07 -10.87
C ALA A 40 -13.59 0.49 -10.24
N PHE A 41 -13.72 0.58 -8.91
CA PHE A 41 -14.91 0.14 -8.18
C PHE A 41 -16.11 1.07 -8.40
N ARG A 42 -15.87 2.40 -8.45
CA ARG A 42 -16.89 3.43 -8.58
C ARG A 42 -17.47 3.55 -9.99
N THR A 43 -16.77 3.02 -10.99
CA THR A 43 -17.20 3.02 -12.39
C THR A 43 -18.43 2.11 -12.56
N ARG A 44 -19.62 2.72 -12.66
CA ARG A 44 -20.92 2.01 -12.71
C ARG A 44 -21.16 1.21 -13.99
N THR A 45 -20.41 1.48 -15.05
CA THR A 45 -20.50 0.78 -16.34
C THR A 45 -19.74 -0.55 -16.38
N ALA A 46 -19.02 -0.90 -15.32
CA ALA A 46 -18.19 -2.09 -15.27
C ALA A 46 -18.94 -3.32 -14.71
N ALA A 47 -18.79 -4.48 -15.38
CA ALA A 47 -19.36 -5.76 -14.97
C ALA A 47 -18.98 -6.15 -13.52
N GLY A 48 -19.80 -6.96 -12.84
CA GLY A 48 -19.65 -7.27 -11.40
C GLY A 48 -18.26 -7.78 -10.99
N PHE A 49 -17.64 -8.65 -11.79
CA PHE A 49 -16.28 -9.15 -11.57
C PHE A 49 -15.22 -8.04 -11.57
N ALA A 50 -15.43 -7.04 -12.41
CA ALA A 50 -14.55 -5.91 -12.60
C ALA A 50 -14.57 -4.97 -11.38
N ARG A 51 -15.72 -4.85 -10.70
CA ARG A 51 -15.85 -4.12 -9.43
C ARG A 51 -15.21 -4.89 -8.27
N LEU A 52 -15.36 -6.22 -8.25
CA LEU A 52 -14.69 -7.08 -7.26
C LEU A 52 -13.16 -6.96 -7.35
N ALA A 53 -12.61 -6.97 -8.57
CA ALA A 53 -11.18 -6.76 -8.80
C ALA A 53 -10.70 -5.37 -8.35
N GLY A 54 -11.51 -4.32 -8.53
CA GLY A 54 -11.22 -2.98 -8.03
C GLY A 54 -11.20 -2.91 -6.49
N ALA A 55 -12.17 -3.55 -5.83
CA ALA A 55 -12.20 -3.65 -4.38
C ALA A 55 -11.01 -4.44 -3.82
N ALA A 56 -10.63 -5.55 -4.47
CA ALA A 56 -9.44 -6.33 -4.10
C ALA A 56 -8.14 -5.54 -4.25
N ALA A 57 -7.99 -4.78 -5.35
CA ALA A 57 -6.82 -3.92 -5.54
C ALA A 57 -6.74 -2.81 -4.46
N PHE A 58 -7.88 -2.24 -4.07
CA PHE A 58 -7.96 -1.25 -3.00
C PHE A 58 -7.51 -1.84 -1.66
N THR A 59 -8.06 -2.98 -1.25
CA THR A 59 -7.75 -3.60 0.05
C THR A 59 -6.29 -4.05 0.12
N LEU A 60 -5.77 -4.68 -0.94
CA LEU A 60 -4.36 -5.10 -0.99
C LEU A 60 -3.42 -3.90 -0.99
N GLY A 61 -3.75 -2.82 -1.72
CA GLY A 61 -3.01 -1.56 -1.69
C GLY A 61 -2.98 -0.93 -0.30
N MET A 62 -4.11 -0.95 0.42
CA MET A 62 -4.21 -0.45 1.78
C MET A 62 -3.38 -1.27 2.78
N VAL A 63 -3.36 -2.60 2.64
CA VAL A 63 -2.52 -3.48 3.46
C VAL A 63 -1.04 -3.18 3.23
N GLY A 64 -0.61 -3.07 1.97
CA GLY A 64 0.77 -2.71 1.64
C GLY A 64 1.19 -1.34 2.23
N PHE A 65 0.30 -0.35 2.15
CA PHE A 65 0.51 0.97 2.77
C PHE A 65 0.62 0.88 4.29
N LEU A 66 -0.28 0.15 4.96
CA LEU A 66 -0.27 0.00 6.42
C LEU A 66 1.00 -0.69 6.91
N LEU A 67 1.47 -1.72 6.20
CA LEU A 67 2.73 -2.40 6.53
C LEU A 67 3.92 -1.44 6.40
N GLY A 68 3.94 -0.60 5.35
CA GLY A 68 4.94 0.46 5.20
C GLY A 68 4.88 1.48 6.34
N ALA A 69 3.69 1.99 6.65
CA ALA A 69 3.50 2.96 7.73
C ALA A 69 3.90 2.40 9.10
N LEU A 70 3.56 1.14 9.39
CA LEU A 70 3.95 0.47 10.63
C LEU A 70 5.48 0.40 10.78
N ARG A 71 6.19 0.09 9.70
CA ARG A 71 7.67 0.09 9.71
C ARG A 71 8.26 1.46 10.02
N VAL A 72 7.67 2.54 9.50
CA VAL A 72 8.09 3.92 9.84
C VAL A 72 7.87 4.20 11.33
N VAL A 73 6.71 3.84 11.87
CA VAL A 73 6.39 4.04 13.29
C VAL A 73 7.35 3.26 14.19
N LEU A 74 7.66 2.00 13.84
CA LEU A 74 8.62 1.19 14.58
C LEU A 74 10.04 1.79 14.53
N ALA A 75 10.47 2.30 13.38
CA ALA A 75 11.76 2.97 13.26
C ALA A 75 11.83 4.23 14.15
N LEU A 76 10.79 5.07 14.13
CA LEU A 76 10.70 6.23 15.01
C LEU A 76 10.64 5.85 16.49
N ALA A 77 9.92 4.79 16.83
CA ALA A 77 9.85 4.28 18.20
C ALA A 77 11.22 3.77 18.68
N ALA A 78 11.97 3.09 17.82
CA ALA A 78 13.32 2.63 18.10
C ALA A 78 14.30 3.80 18.29
N ILE A 79 14.27 4.82 17.41
CA ILE A 79 15.09 6.03 17.57
C ILE A 79 14.77 6.72 18.89
N ARG A 80 13.48 6.93 19.20
CA ARG A 80 13.06 7.55 20.46
C ARG A 80 13.44 6.72 21.69
N HIS A 81 13.59 5.40 21.53
CA HIS A 81 14.06 4.53 22.60
C HIS A 81 15.58 4.64 22.79
N LEU A 82 16.33 4.71 21.70
CA LEU A 82 17.78 4.95 21.71
C LEU A 82 18.13 6.33 22.28
N GLU A 83 17.42 7.38 21.88
CA GLU A 83 17.57 8.72 22.46
C GLU A 83 17.40 8.68 23.98
N ARG A 84 16.33 8.01 24.46
CA ARG A 84 16.10 7.83 25.90
C ARG A 84 17.20 7.04 26.62
N MET A 85 17.92 6.17 25.92
CA MET A 85 19.06 5.43 26.49
C MET A 85 20.37 6.23 26.45
N LEU A 86 20.51 7.14 25.49
CA LEU A 86 21.75 7.89 25.23
C LEU A 86 21.77 9.28 25.89
N GLY A 87 20.61 9.85 26.23
CA GLY A 87 20.47 11.12 26.96
C GLY A 87 19.89 12.24 26.10
#